data_AF-A0A821WN88-F1
#
_entry.id   AF-A0A821WN88-F1
#
_cell.length_a   1.000
_cell.length_b   1.000
_cell.length_c   1.000
_cell.angle_alpha   90.00
_cell.angle_beta   90.00
_cell.angle_gamma   90.00
#
_symmetry.space_group_name_H-M   'P 1'
#
loop_
_entity.id
_entity.type
_entity.pdbx_description
1 polymer ?
#
loop_
_entity_poly.entity_id
_entity_poly.type
_entity_poly.pdbx_seq_one_letter_code
_entity_poly.pdbx_strand_id
1 'polypeptide(L)'
;MISGIYLFNEKNDYSLRCRQKGIAVEMSCAEVFFNRLIARKPWRDLNTELQTKSAFERRLSWVHLLAIGLGATIGAGIFVLSGQAAAQYSGPSIIISFVITGVIALLASFSYSELGAMMPSSGSVYTYTYAALGEYLAWFNGWNSILLYLFGILTVTVAWSKHVALFIDIVSDYNVTSMIAQAPVAWNEDAERFFVTGQAINLPAIAITIAITILLIIGIRPTAIVNLVLVVIKIIIILIFIFACCNYVNRRNYNPFFPPNIGIWLSY
;
A
#
# COMPACT_ATOMS: atom_id res chain seq x y z
N MET A 1 17.40 -7.70 5.04
CA MET A 1 18.53 -7.27 5.89
C MET A 1 19.58 -8.38 5.97
N ILE A 2 20.26 -8.72 4.86
CA ILE A 2 21.49 -9.56 4.72
C ILE A 2 21.99 -9.56 3.25
N SER A 3 21.19 -9.10 2.25
CA SER A 3 21.67 -9.00 0.86
C SER A 3 22.78 -7.98 0.60
N GLY A 4 23.07 -7.06 1.54
CA GLY A 4 24.20 -6.13 1.43
C GLY A 4 25.57 -6.78 1.62
N ILE A 5 25.64 -7.98 2.21
CA ILE A 5 26.91 -8.70 2.45
C ILE A 5 27.26 -9.63 1.26
N TYR A 6 26.26 -10.13 0.52
CA TYR A 6 26.52 -10.93 -0.68
C TYR A 6 27.09 -10.12 -1.86
N LEU A 7 26.95 -8.79 -1.86
CA LEU A 7 27.57 -7.91 -2.85
C LEU A 7 29.10 -7.76 -2.67
N PHE A 8 29.69 -8.28 -1.59
CA PHE A 8 31.14 -8.22 -1.40
C PHE A 8 31.91 -9.34 -2.15
N ASN A 9 31.22 -10.41 -2.58
CA ASN A 9 31.86 -11.53 -3.29
C ASN A 9 31.92 -11.32 -4.82
N GLU A 10 31.25 -10.28 -5.34
CA GLU A 10 31.25 -9.91 -6.76
C GLU A 10 32.48 -9.04 -7.15
N LYS A 11 33.44 -8.88 -6.23
CA LYS A 11 34.72 -8.19 -6.52
C LYS A 11 35.55 -8.87 -7.61
N ASN A 12 35.30 -10.16 -7.91
CA ASN A 12 36.10 -10.92 -8.87
C ASN A 12 35.66 -10.80 -10.33
N ASP A 13 34.40 -10.47 -10.64
CA ASP A 13 33.94 -10.47 -12.04
C ASP A 13 34.19 -9.13 -12.76
N TYR A 14 34.15 -8.01 -12.04
CA TYR A 14 34.39 -6.69 -12.65
C TYR A 14 35.88 -6.38 -12.87
N SER A 15 36.77 -6.89 -12.02
CA SER A 15 38.22 -6.74 -12.22
C SER A 15 38.70 -7.45 -13.49
N LEU A 16 38.06 -8.57 -13.84
CA LEU A 16 38.32 -9.31 -15.08
C LEU A 16 37.83 -8.57 -16.33
N ARG A 17 36.66 -7.90 -16.28
CA ARG A 17 36.15 -7.12 -17.42
C ARG A 17 36.95 -5.85 -17.72
N CYS A 18 37.48 -5.16 -16.70
CA CYS A 18 38.35 -4.00 -16.91
C CYS A 18 39.71 -4.39 -17.50
N ARG A 19 40.24 -5.57 -17.15
CA ARG A 19 41.53 -6.05 -17.68
C ARG A 19 41.48 -6.39 -19.17
N GLN A 20 40.31 -6.78 -19.71
CA GLN A 20 40.14 -7.08 -21.14
C GLN A 20 40.10 -5.85 -22.05
N LYS A 21 39.84 -4.65 -21.52
CA LYS A 21 39.70 -3.43 -22.35
C LYS A 21 40.90 -2.49 -22.34
N GLY A 22 42.01 -2.83 -21.68
CA GLY A 22 43.27 -2.07 -21.77
C GLY A 22 43.20 -0.60 -21.32
N ILE A 23 42.12 -0.20 -20.64
CA ILE A 23 41.91 1.15 -20.14
C ILE A 23 42.09 1.10 -18.62
N ALA A 24 43.29 1.40 -18.16
CA ALA A 24 43.54 1.67 -16.75
C ALA A 24 43.05 3.09 -16.45
N VAL A 25 41.80 3.24 -16.03
CA VAL A 25 41.37 4.48 -15.38
C VAL A 25 41.60 4.31 -13.88
N GLU A 26 42.58 5.00 -13.32
CA GLU A 26 42.68 5.22 -11.87
C GLU A 26 41.51 6.10 -11.43
N MET A 27 40.32 5.51 -11.28
CA MET A 27 39.19 6.21 -10.67
C MET A 27 39.35 6.16 -9.15
N SER A 28 39.18 7.33 -8.52
CA SER A 28 39.12 7.42 -7.06
C SER A 28 37.97 6.56 -6.52
N CYS A 29 38.16 5.93 -5.36
CA CYS A 29 37.14 5.05 -4.75
C CYS A 29 35.78 5.76 -4.59
N ALA A 30 35.79 7.09 -4.39
CA ALA A 30 34.59 7.92 -4.35
C ALA A 30 33.89 8.02 -5.72
N GLU A 31 34.62 8.18 -6.82
CA GLU A 31 34.04 8.21 -8.17
C GLU A 31 33.51 6.83 -8.58
N VAL A 32 34.18 5.74 -8.18
CA VAL A 32 33.68 4.37 -8.39
C VAL A 32 32.38 4.17 -7.59
N PHE A 33 32.31 4.69 -6.36
CA PHE A 33 31.10 4.63 -5.54
C PHE A 33 29.95 5.45 -6.13
N PHE A 34 30.18 6.70 -6.52
CA PHE A 34 29.16 7.54 -7.17
C PHE A 34 28.72 6.99 -8.52
N ASN A 35 29.63 6.46 -9.34
CA ASN A 35 29.29 5.84 -10.61
C ASN A 35 28.55 4.49 -10.42
N ARG A 36 28.78 3.77 -9.33
CA ARG A 36 27.94 2.62 -8.94
C ARG A 36 26.54 3.04 -8.51
N LEU A 37 26.41 4.11 -7.74
CA LEU A 37 25.09 4.64 -7.33
C LEU A 37 24.22 5.09 -8.53
N ILE A 38 24.85 5.48 -9.63
CA ILE A 38 24.19 5.92 -10.87
C ILE A 38 24.14 4.79 -11.90
N ALA A 39 24.81 3.65 -11.64
CA ALA A 39 24.86 2.54 -12.57
C ALA A 39 23.46 2.00 -12.85
N ARG A 40 23.19 1.79 -14.14
CA ARG A 40 21.97 1.14 -14.63
C ARG A 40 22.38 -0.21 -15.19
N LYS A 41 21.64 -1.25 -14.84
CA LYS A 41 21.86 -2.56 -15.47
C LYS A 41 21.40 -2.50 -16.93
N PRO A 42 22.24 -2.92 -17.90
CA PRO A 42 21.87 -2.88 -19.30
C PRO A 42 20.70 -3.83 -19.59
N TRP A 43 19.76 -3.38 -20.41
CA TRP A 43 18.46 -4.02 -20.63
C TRP A 43 18.56 -5.49 -21.11
N ARG A 44 19.62 -5.83 -21.86
CA ARG A 44 19.88 -7.20 -22.34
C ARG A 44 20.08 -8.20 -21.20
N ASP A 45 20.76 -7.79 -20.13
CA ASP A 45 21.04 -8.66 -18.97
C ASP A 45 19.81 -8.83 -18.08
N LEU A 46 18.88 -7.86 -18.10
CA LEU A 46 17.60 -8.00 -17.41
C LEU A 46 16.66 -8.96 -18.14
N ASN A 47 16.61 -8.89 -19.48
CA ASN A 47 15.77 -9.78 -20.29
C ASN A 47 16.19 -11.25 -20.20
N THR A 48 17.49 -11.53 -20.18
CA THR A 48 18.00 -12.90 -20.00
C THR A 48 17.65 -13.44 -18.62
N GLU A 49 17.72 -12.62 -17.56
CA GLU A 49 17.26 -12.98 -16.22
C GLU A 49 15.74 -13.20 -16.14
N LEU A 50 14.95 -12.42 -16.86
CA LEU A 50 13.49 -12.57 -16.90
C LEU A 50 13.07 -13.85 -17.62
N GLN A 51 13.73 -14.20 -18.72
CA GLN A 51 13.47 -15.45 -19.43
C GLN A 51 13.93 -16.68 -18.64
N THR A 52 15.03 -16.59 -17.88
CA THR A 52 15.52 -17.69 -17.02
C THR A 52 14.72 -17.85 -15.72
N LYS A 53 14.12 -16.78 -15.16
CA LYS A 53 13.28 -16.84 -13.95
C LYS A 53 11.81 -17.20 -14.20
N SER A 54 11.38 -17.33 -15.45
CA SER A 54 9.99 -17.65 -15.84
C SER A 54 9.65 -19.15 -15.67
N ALA A 55 10.01 -19.77 -14.55
CA ALA A 55 9.68 -21.17 -14.25
C ALA A 55 8.25 -21.36 -13.68
N PHE A 56 7.48 -20.27 -13.51
CA PHE A 56 6.11 -20.33 -13.01
C PHE A 56 5.09 -20.45 -14.14
N GLU A 57 4.20 -21.43 -14.04
CA GLU A 57 3.07 -21.56 -14.95
C GLU A 57 2.16 -20.32 -14.86
N ARG A 58 1.82 -19.73 -16.00
CA ARG A 58 0.86 -18.64 -16.10
C ARG A 58 -0.55 -19.15 -15.80
N ARG A 59 -0.93 -19.12 -14.52
CA ARG A 59 -2.24 -19.59 -14.03
C ARG A 59 -3.24 -18.45 -13.79
N LEU A 60 -2.81 -17.19 -13.85
CA LEU A 60 -3.62 -16.03 -13.49
C LEU A 60 -4.24 -15.39 -14.74
N SER A 61 -5.57 -15.48 -14.86
CA SER A 61 -6.35 -14.79 -15.90
C SER A 61 -6.46 -13.28 -15.61
N TRP A 62 -6.81 -12.50 -16.64
CA TRP A 62 -7.02 -11.05 -16.54
C TRP A 62 -8.07 -10.65 -15.49
N VAL A 63 -9.10 -11.48 -15.31
CA VAL A 63 -10.15 -11.26 -14.29
C VAL A 63 -9.55 -11.31 -12.87
N HIS A 64 -8.63 -12.25 -12.63
CA HIS A 64 -7.97 -12.35 -11.33
C HIS A 64 -7.03 -11.17 -11.10
N LEU A 65 -6.37 -10.66 -12.14
CA LEU A 65 -5.55 -9.45 -12.05
C LEU A 65 -6.39 -8.21 -11.70
N LEU A 66 -7.53 -8.03 -12.35
CA LEU A 66 -8.47 -6.95 -12.01
C LEU A 66 -8.99 -7.10 -10.59
N ALA A 67 -9.34 -8.31 -10.17
CA ALA A 67 -9.78 -8.57 -8.81
C ALA A 67 -8.70 -8.25 -7.76
N ILE A 68 -7.43 -8.56 -8.04
CA ILE A 68 -6.33 -8.18 -7.14
C ILE A 68 -6.22 -6.65 -7.04
N GLY A 69 -6.31 -5.92 -8.16
CA GLY A 69 -6.30 -4.45 -8.17
C GLY A 69 -7.48 -3.83 -7.41
N LEU A 70 -8.70 -4.29 -7.69
CA LEU A 70 -9.92 -3.82 -7.00
C LEU A 70 -9.92 -4.20 -5.51
N GLY A 71 -9.41 -5.38 -5.17
CA GLY A 71 -9.33 -5.86 -3.79
C GLY A 71 -8.33 -5.08 -2.94
N ALA A 72 -7.22 -4.63 -3.55
CA ALA A 72 -6.20 -3.82 -2.90
C ALA A 72 -6.64 -2.35 -2.74
N THR A 73 -7.48 -1.83 -3.64
CA THR A 73 -7.97 -0.44 -3.58
C THR A 73 -9.19 -0.28 -2.67
N ILE A 74 -10.13 -1.23 -2.70
CA ILE A 74 -11.33 -1.22 -1.86
C ILE A 74 -11.01 -1.80 -0.48
N GLY A 75 -10.84 -0.93 0.51
CA GLY A 75 -10.53 -1.32 1.89
C GLY A 75 -10.93 -0.28 2.93
N ALA A 76 -10.14 -0.17 3.99
CA ALA A 76 -10.40 0.74 5.11
C ALA A 76 -10.59 2.21 4.69
N GLY A 77 -10.03 2.63 3.56
CA GLY A 77 -10.20 3.97 3.00
C GLY A 77 -11.68 4.37 2.84
N ILE A 78 -12.46 3.57 2.11
CA ILE A 78 -13.86 3.92 1.83
C ILE A 78 -14.80 3.57 3.00
N PHE A 79 -14.47 2.56 3.81
CA PHE A 79 -15.35 2.09 4.90
C PHE A 79 -15.15 2.84 6.23
N VAL A 80 -13.97 3.44 6.47
CA VAL A 80 -13.65 4.10 7.75
C VAL A 80 -13.23 5.55 7.53
N LEU A 81 -12.18 5.76 6.72
CA LEU A 81 -11.55 7.08 6.57
C LEU A 81 -12.45 8.09 5.87
N SER A 82 -13.35 7.65 4.99
CA SER A 82 -14.31 8.54 4.30
C SER A 82 -15.23 9.27 5.28
N GLY A 83 -15.72 8.59 6.32
CA GLY A 83 -16.60 9.18 7.34
C GLY A 83 -15.86 10.18 8.21
N GLN A 84 -14.64 9.84 8.65
CA GLN A 84 -13.78 10.76 9.40
C GLN A 84 -13.44 11.99 8.56
N ALA A 85 -13.13 11.77 7.27
CA ALA A 85 -12.80 12.86 6.35
C ALA A 85 -13.99 13.81 6.11
N ALA A 86 -15.20 13.28 6.07
CA ALA A 86 -16.42 14.06 5.94
C ALA A 86 -16.70 14.84 7.24
N ALA A 87 -16.50 14.22 8.40
CA ALA A 87 -16.78 14.85 9.68
C ALA A 87 -15.78 15.97 10.05
N GLN A 88 -14.48 15.75 9.81
CA GLN A 88 -13.43 16.62 10.31
C GLN A 88 -12.91 17.64 9.29
N TYR A 89 -12.88 17.30 7.99
CA TYR A 89 -12.18 18.14 6.99
C TYR A 89 -13.09 18.77 5.95
N SER A 90 -13.88 17.97 5.22
CA SER A 90 -14.55 18.44 4.00
C SER A 90 -16.06 18.65 4.14
N GLY A 91 -16.71 18.08 5.16
CA GLY A 91 -18.17 18.12 5.23
C GLY A 91 -18.83 17.48 4.00
N PRO A 92 -19.98 18.02 3.54
CA PRO A 92 -20.65 17.53 2.32
C PRO A 92 -19.82 17.69 1.04
N SER A 93 -18.85 18.60 1.03
CA SER A 93 -17.97 18.85 -0.13
C SER A 93 -16.91 17.76 -0.38
N ILE A 94 -16.87 16.71 0.44
CA ILE A 94 -15.96 15.55 0.27
C ILE A 94 -16.03 14.92 -1.12
N ILE A 95 -17.16 15.04 -1.81
CA ILE A 95 -17.34 14.56 -3.18
C ILE A 95 -16.33 15.21 -4.13
N ILE A 96 -16.08 16.52 -4.00
CA ILE A 96 -15.12 17.25 -4.84
C ILE A 96 -13.70 16.72 -4.57
N SER A 97 -13.35 16.52 -3.30
CA SER A 97 -12.05 15.95 -2.91
C SER A 97 -11.84 14.58 -3.57
N PHE A 98 -12.83 13.69 -3.52
CA PHE A 98 -12.75 12.38 -4.17
C PHE A 98 -12.65 12.45 -5.70
N VAL A 99 -13.35 13.39 -6.36
CA VAL A 99 -13.26 13.56 -7.82
C VAL A 99 -11.86 14.01 -8.21
N ILE A 100 -11.29 15.00 -7.52
CA ILE A 100 -9.93 15.49 -7.79
C ILE A 100 -8.90 14.37 -7.56
N THR A 101 -8.97 13.67 -6.42
CA THR A 101 -8.09 12.52 -6.14
C THR A 101 -8.25 11.42 -7.19
N GLY A 102 -9.46 11.16 -7.66
CA GLY A 102 -9.74 10.18 -8.71
C GLY A 102 -9.07 10.52 -10.04
N VAL A 103 -9.12 11.78 -10.46
CA VAL A 103 -8.43 12.24 -11.69
C VAL A 103 -6.92 12.10 -11.55
N ILE A 104 -6.33 12.48 -10.41
CA ILE A 104 -4.90 12.33 -10.16
C ILE A 104 -4.49 10.86 -10.19
N ALA A 105 -5.26 9.98 -9.54
CA ALA A 105 -5.01 8.55 -9.52
C ALA A 105 -5.13 7.92 -10.92
N LEU A 106 -6.07 8.38 -11.75
CA LEU A 106 -6.24 7.93 -13.12
C LEU A 106 -5.01 8.28 -13.99
N LEU A 107 -4.56 9.53 -13.93
CA LEU A 107 -3.37 9.98 -14.65
C LEU A 107 -2.12 9.20 -14.21
N ALA A 108 -1.95 9.00 -12.90
CA ALA A 108 -0.86 8.17 -12.38
C ALA A 108 -0.97 6.72 -12.89
N SER A 109 -2.17 6.12 -12.88
CA SER A 109 -2.39 4.76 -13.35
C SER A 109 -2.07 4.58 -14.84
N PHE A 110 -2.32 5.57 -15.69
CA PHE A 110 -1.93 5.51 -17.10
C PHE A 110 -0.41 5.48 -17.27
N SER A 111 0.32 6.29 -16.51
CA SER A 111 1.80 6.26 -16.56
C SER A 111 2.36 4.90 -16.11
N TYR A 112 1.79 4.30 -15.05
CA TYR A 112 2.17 2.95 -14.60
C TYR A 112 1.78 1.85 -15.60
N SER A 113 0.65 2.00 -16.31
CA SER A 113 0.24 1.06 -17.34
C SER A 113 1.23 1.04 -18.51
N GLU A 114 1.74 2.20 -18.92
CA GLU A 114 2.75 2.31 -19.98
C GLU A 114 4.07 1.64 -19.55
N LEU A 115 4.54 1.94 -18.34
CA LEU A 115 5.74 1.31 -17.77
C LEU A 115 5.59 -0.21 -17.62
N GLY A 116 4.40 -0.68 -17.21
CA GLY A 116 4.08 -2.10 -17.09
C GLY A 116 4.06 -2.83 -18.43
N ALA A 117 3.59 -2.17 -19.50
CA ALA A 117 3.63 -2.72 -20.85
C ALA A 117 5.06 -2.76 -21.42
N MET A 118 5.90 -1.77 -21.11
CA MET A 118 7.30 -1.71 -21.55
C MET A 118 8.20 -2.71 -20.81
N MET A 119 7.94 -2.96 -19.53
CA MET A 119 8.78 -3.79 -18.66
C MET A 119 7.96 -4.89 -17.98
N PRO A 120 7.75 -6.06 -18.63
CA PRO A 120 6.99 -7.18 -18.08
C PRO A 120 7.81 -7.97 -17.05
N SER A 121 8.27 -7.29 -16.00
CA SER A 121 9.05 -7.83 -14.89
C SER A 121 8.26 -7.76 -13.60
N SER A 122 8.37 -8.80 -12.77
CA SER A 122 7.75 -8.89 -11.43
C SER A 122 8.49 -8.03 -10.38
N GLY A 123 8.66 -6.73 -10.67
CA GLY A 123 9.60 -5.86 -9.97
C GLY A 123 9.02 -4.60 -9.30
N SER A 124 7.74 -4.30 -9.55
CA SER A 124 7.05 -3.10 -9.06
C SER A 124 7.87 -1.80 -9.30
N VAL A 125 7.56 -0.74 -8.57
CA VAL A 125 8.13 0.61 -8.72
C VAL A 125 9.66 0.63 -8.57
N TYR A 126 10.23 -0.28 -7.77
CA TYR A 126 11.67 -0.43 -7.60
C TYR A 126 12.38 -0.71 -8.93
N THR A 127 11.90 -1.70 -9.69
CA THR A 127 12.53 -2.07 -10.96
C THR A 127 12.37 -0.99 -12.02
N TYR A 128 11.24 -0.28 -12.04
CA TYR A 128 11.05 0.85 -12.96
C TYR A 128 12.01 2.00 -12.64
N THR A 129 12.16 2.32 -11.36
CA THR A 129 13.07 3.39 -10.91
C THR A 129 14.52 3.01 -11.17
N TYR A 130 14.88 1.74 -10.99
CA TYR A 130 16.23 1.24 -11.25
C TYR A 130 16.59 1.34 -12.73
N ALA A 131 15.67 0.99 -13.62
CA ALA A 131 15.86 1.11 -15.07
C ALA A 131 15.97 2.57 -15.53
N ALA A 132 15.14 3.46 -14.97
CA ALA A 132 15.03 4.85 -15.43
C ALA A 132 16.05 5.81 -14.79
N LEU A 133 16.36 5.67 -13.50
CA LEU A 133 17.02 6.69 -12.69
C LEU A 133 18.32 6.22 -12.01
N GLY A 134 18.60 4.91 -11.99
CA GLY A 134 19.80 4.35 -11.37
C GLY A 134 19.60 3.81 -9.95
N GLU A 135 20.66 3.24 -9.39
CA GLU A 135 20.60 2.42 -8.18
C GLU A 135 20.20 3.19 -6.91
N TYR A 136 20.70 4.41 -6.72
CA TYR A 136 20.40 5.19 -5.51
C TYR A 136 18.91 5.54 -5.37
N LEU A 137 18.31 6.08 -6.44
CA LEU A 137 16.90 6.46 -6.44
C LEU A 137 15.99 5.23 -6.37
N ALA A 138 16.39 4.12 -6.99
CA ALA A 138 15.70 2.86 -6.84
C ALA A 138 15.75 2.33 -5.41
N TRP A 139 16.91 2.36 -4.76
CA TRP A 139 17.08 1.97 -3.37
C TRP A 139 16.19 2.80 -2.43
N PHE A 140 16.19 4.13 -2.59
CA PHE A 140 15.33 5.02 -1.82
C PHE A 140 13.84 4.68 -2.00
N ASN A 141 13.40 4.48 -3.24
CA ASN A 141 12.02 4.11 -3.54
C ASN A 141 11.64 2.71 -3.00
N GLY A 142 12.60 1.78 -3.01
CA GLY A 142 12.43 0.45 -2.41
C GLY A 142 12.16 0.53 -0.90
N TRP A 143 12.95 1.31 -0.17
CA TRP A 143 12.70 1.54 1.26
C TRP A 143 11.38 2.24 1.53
N ASN A 144 11.05 3.27 0.75
CA ASN A 144 9.77 3.96 0.86
C ASN A 144 8.59 3.00 0.64
N SER A 145 8.69 2.09 -0.34
CA SER A 145 7.66 1.08 -0.60
C SER A 145 7.48 0.12 0.59
N ILE A 146 8.58 -0.34 1.21
CA ILE A 146 8.50 -1.20 2.41
C ILE A 146 7.79 -0.48 3.55
N LEU A 147 8.14 0.79 3.81
CA LEU A 147 7.48 1.60 4.84
C LEU A 147 6.00 1.81 4.54
N LEU A 148 5.65 2.10 3.28
CA LEU A 148 4.26 2.28 2.86
C LEU A 148 3.44 1.00 3.10
N TYR A 149 3.98 -0.18 2.76
CA TYR A 149 3.30 -1.44 3.04
C TYR A 149 3.16 -1.71 4.54
N LEU A 150 4.16 -1.36 5.35
CA LEU A 150 4.11 -1.50 6.81
C LEU A 150 2.95 -0.67 7.39
N PHE A 151 2.90 0.63 7.09
CA PHE A 151 1.82 1.50 7.57
C PHE A 151 0.45 1.11 6.98
N GLY A 152 0.42 0.63 5.74
CA GLY A 152 -0.80 0.12 5.11
C GLY A 152 -1.40 -1.06 5.87
N ILE A 153 -0.58 -2.07 6.20
CA ILE A 153 -1.02 -3.25 6.97
C ILE A 153 -1.52 -2.82 8.35
N LEU A 154 -0.77 -1.97 9.06
CA LEU A 154 -1.17 -1.48 10.39
C LEU A 154 -2.54 -0.79 10.35
N THR A 155 -2.76 0.10 9.38
CA THR A 155 -4.02 0.84 9.23
C THR A 155 -5.20 -0.10 8.97
N VAL A 156 -5.03 -1.06 8.05
CA VAL A 156 -6.09 -2.02 7.70
C VAL A 156 -6.43 -2.93 8.87
N THR A 157 -5.41 -3.40 9.60
CA THR A 157 -5.59 -4.25 10.78
C THR A 157 -6.37 -3.52 11.88
N VAL A 158 -6.03 -2.26 12.17
CA VAL A 158 -6.75 -1.46 13.18
C VAL A 158 -8.18 -1.18 12.74
N ALA A 159 -8.40 -0.84 11.47
CA ALA A 159 -9.74 -0.63 10.92
C ALA A 159 -10.62 -1.89 11.04
N TRP A 160 -10.06 -3.06 10.72
CA TRP A 160 -10.76 -4.34 10.86
C TRP A 160 -11.14 -4.62 12.32
N SER A 161 -10.20 -4.42 13.25
CA SER A 161 -10.45 -4.61 14.68
C SER A 161 -11.61 -3.74 15.18
N LYS A 162 -11.66 -2.45 14.80
CA LYS A 162 -12.76 -1.55 15.16
C LYS A 162 -14.12 -2.06 14.66
N HIS A 163 -14.21 -2.55 13.42
CA HIS A 163 -15.46 -3.08 12.88
C HIS A 163 -15.91 -4.36 13.59
N VAL A 164 -14.99 -5.25 13.92
CA VAL A 164 -15.30 -6.48 14.67
C VAL A 164 -15.78 -6.15 16.08
N ALA A 165 -15.13 -5.20 16.73
CA ALA A 165 -15.53 -4.75 18.06
C ALA A 165 -16.95 -4.17 18.05
N LEU A 166 -17.26 -3.28 17.10
CA LEU A 166 -18.61 -2.74 16.91
C LEU A 166 -19.64 -3.84 16.61
N PHE A 167 -19.27 -4.83 15.80
CA PHE A 167 -20.17 -5.96 15.50
C PHE A 167 -20.48 -6.78 16.76
N ILE A 168 -19.47 -7.05 17.60
CA ILE A 168 -19.66 -7.77 18.87
C ILE A 168 -20.57 -6.95 19.79
N ASP A 169 -20.36 -5.64 19.91
CA ASP A 169 -21.20 -4.79 20.75
C ASP A 169 -22.67 -4.81 20.30
N ILE A 170 -22.92 -4.76 19.00
CA ILE A 170 -24.29 -4.80 18.43
C ILE A 170 -24.96 -6.16 18.69
N VAL A 171 -24.22 -7.26 18.63
CA VAL A 171 -24.78 -8.62 18.74
C VAL A 171 -24.94 -9.07 20.19
N SER A 172 -24.05 -8.63 21.08
CA SER A 172 -23.94 -9.14 22.44
C SER A 172 -24.47 -8.20 23.52
N ASP A 173 -24.87 -6.97 23.18
CA ASP A 173 -25.28 -5.90 24.12
C ASP A 173 -24.24 -5.57 25.22
N TYR A 174 -23.03 -6.15 25.15
CA TYR A 174 -21.90 -5.85 26.01
C TYR A 174 -20.95 -4.87 25.31
N ASN A 175 -20.43 -3.87 26.03
CA ASN A 175 -19.48 -2.89 25.48
C ASN A 175 -18.05 -3.44 25.49
N VAL A 176 -17.80 -4.42 24.63
CA VAL A 176 -16.52 -5.12 24.48
C VAL A 176 -15.49 -4.26 23.74
N THR A 177 -15.93 -3.28 22.94
CA THR A 177 -15.07 -2.32 22.24
C THR A 177 -14.11 -1.58 23.16
N SER A 178 -14.55 -1.23 24.37
CA SER A 178 -13.71 -0.53 25.36
C SER A 178 -12.60 -1.40 25.96
N MET A 179 -12.76 -2.73 25.92
CA MET A 179 -11.88 -3.69 26.61
C MET A 179 -10.87 -4.36 25.69
N ILE A 180 -11.18 -4.54 24.40
CA ILE A 180 -10.42 -5.48 23.55
C ILE A 180 -9.86 -4.81 22.28
N ALA A 181 -10.40 -3.66 21.86
CA ALA A 181 -10.10 -3.04 20.57
C ALA A 181 -9.29 -1.73 20.65
N GLN A 182 -8.95 -1.25 21.84
CA GLN A 182 -8.15 -0.04 22.01
C GLN A 182 -6.65 -0.37 22.00
N ALA A 183 -5.87 0.51 21.36
CA ALA A 183 -4.41 0.44 21.42
C ALA A 183 -3.94 0.95 22.79
N PRO A 184 -2.84 0.39 23.36
CA PRO A 184 -2.32 0.81 24.66
C PRO A 184 -1.94 2.28 24.74
N VAL A 185 -1.50 2.83 23.60
CA VAL A 185 -1.23 4.25 23.44
C VAL A 185 -2.11 4.73 22.31
N ALA A 186 -2.99 5.67 22.62
CA ALA A 186 -3.80 6.35 21.63
C ALA A 186 -3.34 7.80 21.51
N TRP A 187 -3.41 8.33 20.29
CA TRP A 187 -3.26 9.75 20.06
C TRP A 187 -4.59 10.43 20.35
N ASN A 188 -4.59 11.40 21.27
CA ASN A 188 -5.74 12.28 21.41
C ASN A 188 -5.54 13.48 20.48
N GLU A 189 -6.44 13.65 19.51
CA GLU A 189 -6.43 14.80 18.59
C GLU A 189 -6.63 16.10 19.38
N ASP A 190 -7.57 16.15 20.33
CA ASP A 190 -7.92 17.38 21.06
C ASP A 190 -6.84 17.86 22.06
N ALA A 191 -5.98 16.94 22.52
CA ALA A 191 -4.97 17.24 23.53
C ALA A 191 -3.53 17.20 22.99
N GLU A 192 -3.36 16.90 21.70
CA GLU A 192 -2.07 16.69 21.01
C GLU A 192 -1.06 15.85 21.80
N ARG A 193 -1.56 14.87 22.57
CA ARG A 193 -0.74 14.07 23.48
C ARG A 193 -1.12 12.61 23.38
N PHE A 194 -0.09 11.78 23.46
CA PHE A 194 -0.25 10.37 23.69
C PHE A 194 -0.84 10.16 25.08
N PHE A 195 -1.96 9.44 25.16
CA PHE A 195 -2.52 9.00 26.42
C PHE A 195 -2.53 7.48 26.47
N VAL A 196 -2.33 6.95 27.67
CA VAL A 196 -2.41 5.53 27.94
C VAL A 196 -3.89 5.21 28.15
N THR A 197 -4.44 4.35 27.30
CA THR A 197 -5.87 3.98 27.32
C THR A 197 -6.22 3.05 28.49
N GLY A 198 -5.22 2.53 29.19
CA GLY A 198 -5.38 1.53 30.25
C GLY A 198 -5.60 0.11 29.72
N GLN A 199 -5.70 -0.08 28.40
CA GLN A 199 -5.79 -1.38 27.75
C GLN A 199 -4.42 -1.83 27.27
N ALA A 200 -4.05 -3.09 27.46
CA ALA A 200 -2.70 -3.53 27.12
C ALA A 200 -2.50 -3.73 25.60
N ILE A 201 -3.48 -4.30 24.91
CA ILE A 201 -3.30 -4.84 23.55
C ILE A 201 -4.63 -4.84 22.78
N ASN A 202 -4.59 -4.47 21.50
CA ASN A 202 -5.69 -4.70 20.56
C ASN A 202 -5.69 -6.17 20.10
N LEU A 203 -6.42 -7.04 20.80
CA LEU A 203 -6.40 -8.48 20.53
C LEU A 203 -6.95 -8.86 19.14
N PRO A 204 -8.06 -8.29 18.63
CA PRO A 204 -8.59 -8.63 17.31
C PRO A 204 -7.61 -8.26 16.20
N ALA A 205 -6.89 -7.14 16.35
CA ALA A 205 -5.84 -6.72 15.42
C ALA A 205 -4.68 -7.74 15.37
N ILE A 206 -4.23 -8.23 16.52
CA ILE A 206 -3.18 -9.26 16.56
C ILE A 206 -3.68 -10.57 15.96
N ALA A 207 -4.90 -10.99 16.33
CA ALA A 207 -5.48 -12.23 15.85
C ALA A 207 -5.59 -12.25 14.32
N ILE A 208 -6.10 -11.18 13.69
CA ILE A 208 -6.21 -11.13 12.23
C ILE A 208 -4.84 -11.06 11.54
N THR A 209 -3.87 -10.37 12.14
CA THR A 209 -2.50 -10.29 11.58
C THR A 209 -1.83 -11.67 11.59
N ILE A 210 -1.95 -12.42 12.69
CA ILE A 210 -1.45 -13.79 12.79
C ILE A 210 -2.18 -14.70 11.79
N ALA A 211 -3.51 -14.60 11.69
CA ALA A 211 -4.30 -15.39 10.76
C ALA A 211 -3.87 -15.17 9.30
N ILE A 212 -3.70 -13.90 8.89
CA ILE A 212 -3.22 -13.55 7.55
C ILE A 212 -1.78 -14.05 7.34
N THR A 213 -0.92 -13.96 8.37
CA THR A 213 0.46 -14.46 8.29
C THR A 213 0.48 -15.99 8.08
N ILE A 214 -0.35 -16.74 8.81
CA ILE A 214 -0.49 -18.19 8.64
C ILE A 214 -1.01 -18.50 7.22
N LEU A 215 -2.02 -17.77 6.75
CA LEU A 215 -2.56 -17.93 5.40
C LEU A 215 -1.49 -17.71 4.33
N LEU A 216 -0.61 -16.72 4.52
CA LEU A 216 0.51 -16.44 3.60
C LEU A 216 1.56 -17.57 3.60
N ILE A 217 1.78 -18.24 4.74
CA ILE A 217 2.70 -19.38 4.86
C ILE A 217 2.15 -20.62 4.13
N ILE A 218 0.83 -20.85 4.14
CA ILE A 218 0.19 -22.02 3.51
C ILE A 218 0.25 -21.97 1.96
N GLY A 219 0.39 -20.78 1.37
CA GLY A 219 0.71 -20.60 -0.05
C GLY A 219 -0.40 -20.03 -0.93
N ILE A 220 0.00 -19.56 -2.11
CA ILE A 220 -0.75 -18.58 -2.94
C ILE A 220 -1.79 -19.22 -3.89
N ARG A 221 -1.74 -20.54 -4.12
CA ARG A 221 -2.59 -21.22 -5.12
C ARG A 221 -4.11 -21.06 -4.88
N PRO A 222 -4.68 -21.31 -3.68
CA PRO A 222 -6.10 -21.07 -3.42
C PRO A 222 -6.45 -19.57 -3.30
N THR A 223 -5.45 -18.71 -3.07
CA THR A 223 -5.63 -17.29 -2.73
C THR A 223 -6.25 -16.47 -3.86
N ALA A 224 -5.99 -16.80 -5.13
CA ALA A 224 -6.52 -16.02 -6.26
C ALA A 224 -8.05 -16.14 -6.41
N ILE A 225 -8.62 -17.31 -6.14
CA ILE A 225 -10.08 -17.54 -6.18
C ILE A 225 -10.73 -16.89 -4.96
N VAL A 226 -10.15 -17.09 -3.77
CA VAL A 226 -10.64 -16.45 -2.54
C VAL A 226 -10.66 -14.92 -2.70
N ASN A 227 -9.60 -14.34 -3.27
CA ASN A 227 -9.54 -12.91 -3.51
C ASN A 227 -10.65 -12.43 -4.46
N LEU A 228 -10.92 -13.16 -5.55
CA LEU A 228 -12.00 -12.84 -6.47
C LEU A 228 -13.35 -12.81 -5.75
N VAL A 229 -13.65 -13.85 -4.96
CA VAL A 229 -14.90 -13.94 -4.19
C VAL A 229 -15.03 -12.77 -3.21
N LEU A 230 -13.98 -12.45 -2.46
CA LEU A 230 -13.98 -11.34 -1.50
C LEU A 230 -14.23 -9.98 -2.18
N VAL A 231 -13.67 -9.77 -3.37
CA VAL A 231 -13.90 -8.54 -4.15
C VAL A 231 -15.34 -8.42 -4.60
N VAL A 232 -15.91 -9.51 -5.13
CA VAL A 232 -17.32 -9.54 -5.54
C VAL A 232 -18.23 -9.23 -4.35
N ILE A 233 -17.97 -9.84 -3.19
CA ILE A 233 -18.73 -9.55 -1.95
C ILE A 233 -18.61 -8.06 -1.58
N LYS A 234 -17.40 -7.48 -1.58
CA LYS A 234 -17.19 -6.05 -1.27
C LYS A 234 -17.99 -5.15 -2.21
N ILE A 235 -17.99 -5.44 -3.51
CA ILE A 235 -18.74 -4.66 -4.51
C ILE A 235 -20.25 -4.77 -4.25
N ILE A 236 -20.75 -5.97 -3.98
CA ILE A 236 -22.17 -6.18 -3.65
C ILE A 236 -22.58 -5.37 -2.42
N ILE A 237 -21.78 -5.39 -1.35
CA ILE A 237 -22.05 -4.62 -0.12
C ILE A 237 -22.12 -3.12 -0.43
N ILE A 238 -21.20 -2.59 -1.24
CA ILE A 238 -21.21 -1.17 -1.63
C ILE A 238 -22.48 -0.84 -2.42
N LEU A 239 -22.88 -1.69 -3.38
CA LEU A 239 -24.10 -1.47 -4.15
C LEU A 239 -25.35 -1.51 -3.27
N ILE A 240 -25.44 -2.49 -2.36
CA ILE A 240 -26.55 -2.57 -1.39
C ILE A 240 -26.60 -1.29 -0.56
N PHE A 241 -25.45 -0.82 -0.05
CA PHE A 241 -25.38 0.41 0.72
C PHE A 241 -25.89 1.61 -0.09
N ILE A 242 -25.44 1.80 -1.33
CA ILE A 242 -25.87 2.91 -2.19
C ILE A 242 -27.38 2.86 -2.43
N PHE A 243 -27.92 1.70 -2.83
CA PHE A 243 -29.34 1.58 -3.16
C PHE A 243 -30.24 1.66 -1.93
N ALA A 244 -29.85 1.06 -0.80
CA ALA A 244 -30.60 1.14 0.44
C ALA A 244 -30.61 2.56 1.00
N CYS A 245 -29.47 3.25 0.97
CA CYS A 245 -29.36 4.61 1.52
C CYS A 245 -29.93 5.70 0.60
N CYS A 246 -30.12 5.43 -0.71
CA CYS A 246 -30.61 6.43 -1.68
C CYS A 246 -31.92 7.11 -1.22
N ASN A 247 -32.84 6.34 -0.62
CA ASN A 247 -34.11 6.85 -0.11
C ASN A 247 -34.01 7.62 1.22
N TYR A 248 -32.89 7.50 1.94
CA TYR A 248 -32.65 8.16 3.23
C TYR A 248 -31.79 9.44 3.10
N VAL A 249 -31.45 9.85 1.88
CA VAL A 249 -30.64 11.05 1.63
C VAL A 249 -31.44 12.32 1.92
N ASN A 250 -31.12 13.00 3.02
CA ASN A 250 -31.71 14.30 3.35
C ASN A 250 -30.92 15.45 2.69
N ARG A 251 -31.56 16.16 1.76
CA ARG A 251 -30.95 17.29 1.04
C ARG A 251 -30.50 18.43 1.96
N ARG A 252 -31.10 18.56 3.15
CA ARG A 252 -30.71 19.61 4.12
C ARG A 252 -29.29 19.42 4.63
N ASN A 253 -28.79 18.19 4.71
CA ASN A 253 -27.43 17.91 5.18
C ASN A 253 -26.35 18.37 4.20
N TYR A 254 -26.70 18.72 2.95
CA TYR A 254 -25.76 19.31 1.99
C TYR A 254 -25.64 20.82 2.12
N ASN A 255 -26.37 21.47 3.03
CA ASN A 255 -26.29 22.90 3.24
C ASN A 255 -25.83 23.22 4.68
N PRO A 256 -24.69 23.91 4.88
CA PRO A 256 -23.79 24.44 3.86
C PRO A 256 -22.95 23.37 3.17
N PHE A 257 -22.84 23.43 1.84
CA PHE A 257 -22.10 22.43 1.06
C PHE A 257 -20.60 22.54 1.32
N PHE A 258 -20.10 23.78 1.32
CA PHE A 258 -18.80 24.12 1.84
C PHE A 258 -18.98 24.57 3.29
N PRO A 259 -18.47 23.82 4.27
CA PRO A 259 -18.49 24.29 5.66
C PRO A 259 -17.77 25.65 5.74
N PRO A 260 -18.29 26.60 6.55
CA PRO A 260 -17.69 27.92 6.68
C PRO A 260 -16.22 27.80 7.10
N ASN A 261 -15.34 28.46 6.35
CA ASN A 261 -13.92 28.44 6.63
C ASN A 261 -13.67 29.13 7.98
N ILE A 262 -13.24 28.34 8.97
CA ILE A 262 -12.95 28.82 10.33
C ILE A 262 -11.67 29.68 10.38
N GLY A 263 -10.96 29.84 9.26
CA GLY A 263 -9.77 30.69 9.14
C GLY A 263 -8.52 30.10 9.78
N ILE A 264 -8.62 28.92 10.38
CA ILE A 264 -7.51 28.23 11.00
C ILE A 264 -7.09 27.06 10.10
N TRP A 265 -6.11 27.32 9.27
CA TRP A 265 -5.40 26.28 8.53
C TRP A 265 -4.35 25.71 9.47
N LEU A 266 -4.37 24.38 9.69
CA LEU A 266 -3.33 23.64 10.45
C LEU A 266 -3.30 23.81 11.98
N SER A 267 -4.40 24.20 12.63
CA SER A 267 -4.54 23.90 14.08
C SER A 267 -5.25 22.56 14.21
N TYR A 268 -4.46 21.54 14.52
CA TYR A 268 -4.96 20.27 15.03
C TYR A 268 -5.07 20.38 16.55
#